data_AF-A0A0M2SSK1-F1
#
_entry.id   AF-A0A0M2SSK1-F1
#
_cell.length_a   1.000
_cell.length_b   1.000
_cell.length_c   1.000
_cell.angle_alpha   90.00
_cell.angle_beta   90.00
_cell.angle_gamma   90.00
#
_symmetry.space_group_name_H-M   'P 1'
#
loop_
_entity.id
_entity.type
_entity.pdbx_description
1 polymer ?
#
loop_
_entity_poly.entity_id
_entity_poly.type
_entity_poly.pdbx_seq_one_letter_code
_entity_poly.pdbx_strand_id
1 'polypeptide(L)'
;MTETDQEYLADLLKQLADDDYLLSFRSSEWLGLAPHIEEDVASASISQDMMGHASMYYGLLGDICGRDADDLAHFRKPADRRNSILTEKRNGEGEYLDAPKYDWAYHVVRNLYYNMHKKVKLDALKQSSCSPLRDVAAKAAMELYYHELHWRTWFIELMNSNDDAKARMTAALEKVNGECADLFHLGKYAEDITAKGYIAPEAEMKDSFRKEMEKVFGQTASVFSFPDAQKENGRLGGHTRDLEDALELMNEVYGSVPEAKW
;
A
#
# COMPACT_ATOMS: atom_id res chain seq x y z
N MET A 1 -18.10 20.01 9.91
CA MET A 1 -17.05 20.00 8.88
C MET A 1 -17.58 20.80 7.71
N THR A 2 -16.80 21.71 7.13
CA THR A 2 -17.21 22.42 5.91
C THR A 2 -17.14 21.47 4.71
N GLU A 3 -17.75 21.82 3.57
CA GLU A 3 -17.61 21.04 2.31
C GLU A 3 -16.13 20.92 1.88
N THR A 4 -15.36 21.99 2.06
CA THR A 4 -13.92 22.01 1.78
C THR A 4 -13.14 21.07 2.71
N ASP A 5 -13.48 21.04 4.00
CA ASP A 5 -12.86 20.11 4.95
C ASP A 5 -13.21 18.65 4.62
N GLN A 6 -14.44 18.40 4.16
CA GLN A 6 -14.86 17.08 3.66
C GLN A 6 -14.05 16.65 2.44
N GLU A 7 -13.72 17.59 1.53
CA GLU A 7 -12.91 17.28 0.36
C GLU A 7 -11.49 16.84 0.73
N TYR A 8 -10.86 17.54 1.68
CA TYR A 8 -9.51 17.22 2.15
C TYR A 8 -9.46 15.85 2.84
N LEU A 9 -10.42 15.59 3.70
CA LEU A 9 -10.55 14.29 4.37
C LEU A 9 -10.83 13.17 3.37
N ALA A 10 -11.70 13.42 2.38
CA ALA A 10 -12.02 12.45 1.34
C ALA A 10 -10.79 12.12 0.47
N ASP A 11 -9.94 13.09 0.14
CA ASP A 11 -8.70 12.83 -0.61
C ASP A 11 -7.71 11.97 0.21
N LEU A 12 -7.53 12.28 1.50
CA LEU A 12 -6.70 11.45 2.40
C LEU A 12 -7.25 10.02 2.51
N LEU A 13 -8.57 9.85 2.66
CA LEU A 13 -9.20 8.53 2.73
C LEU A 13 -9.02 7.73 1.44
N LYS A 14 -9.07 8.37 0.26
CA LYS A 14 -8.75 7.71 -1.01
C LYS A 14 -7.30 7.20 -1.01
N GLN A 15 -6.34 8.02 -0.58
CA GLN A 15 -4.94 7.61 -0.51
C GLN A 15 -4.74 6.37 0.37
N LEU A 16 -5.36 6.36 1.56
CA LEU A 16 -5.28 5.25 2.51
C LEU A 16 -5.97 3.98 2.00
N ALA A 17 -7.18 4.12 1.46
CA ALA A 17 -7.96 3.00 0.95
C ALA A 17 -7.36 2.40 -0.32
N ASP A 18 -6.95 3.24 -1.27
CA ASP A 18 -6.41 2.80 -2.56
C ASP A 18 -5.09 2.05 -2.38
N ASP A 19 -4.21 2.50 -1.47
CA ASP A 19 -2.96 1.78 -1.20
C ASP A 19 -3.22 0.33 -0.73
N ASP A 20 -4.10 0.19 0.26
CA ASP A 20 -4.43 -1.09 0.87
C ASP A 20 -5.17 -2.01 -0.11
N TYR A 21 -6.08 -1.43 -0.90
CA TYR A 21 -6.86 -2.15 -1.89
C TYR A 21 -5.96 -2.74 -2.98
N LEU A 22 -5.06 -1.92 -3.56
CA LEU A 22 -4.19 -2.37 -4.64
C LEU A 22 -3.10 -3.32 -4.14
N LEU A 23 -2.49 -3.04 -2.99
CA LEU A 23 -1.47 -3.95 -2.47
C LEU A 23 -2.06 -5.29 -2.03
N SER A 24 -3.29 -5.30 -1.47
CA SER A 24 -4.00 -6.54 -1.17
C SER A 24 -4.28 -7.33 -2.44
N PHE A 25 -4.76 -6.68 -3.51
CA PHE A 25 -4.94 -7.35 -4.80
C PHE A 25 -3.64 -7.94 -5.36
N ARG A 26 -2.56 -7.15 -5.38
CA ARG A 26 -1.25 -7.66 -5.80
C ARG A 26 -0.71 -8.74 -4.87
N SER A 27 -1.13 -8.80 -3.61
CA SER A 27 -0.73 -9.88 -2.72
C SER A 27 -1.57 -11.14 -2.93
N SER A 28 -2.85 -11.01 -3.28
CA SER A 28 -3.71 -12.17 -3.56
C SER A 28 -3.30 -12.95 -4.82
N GLU A 29 -2.63 -12.29 -5.77
CA GLU A 29 -2.00 -12.94 -6.93
C GLU A 29 -0.96 -14.01 -6.52
N TRP A 30 -0.42 -13.98 -5.30
CA TRP A 30 0.52 -14.99 -4.82
C TRP A 30 -0.14 -16.27 -4.30
N LEU A 31 -1.47 -16.31 -4.16
CA LEU A 31 -2.16 -17.45 -3.56
C LEU A 31 -1.87 -18.74 -4.33
N GLY A 32 -1.24 -19.71 -3.66
CA GLY A 32 -0.82 -21.00 -4.24
C GLY A 32 0.48 -20.94 -5.03
N LEU A 33 1.17 -19.79 -5.04
CA LEU A 33 2.42 -19.54 -5.76
C LEU A 33 3.57 -19.14 -4.82
N ALA A 34 3.31 -18.95 -3.52
CA ALA A 34 4.36 -18.62 -2.56
C ALA A 34 5.42 -19.73 -2.48
N PRO A 35 6.66 -19.43 -2.03
CA PRO A 35 7.75 -20.40 -2.01
C PRO A 35 7.49 -21.68 -1.19
N HIS A 36 6.61 -21.59 -0.19
CA HIS A 36 6.15 -22.72 0.61
C HIS A 36 4.77 -22.45 1.22
N ILE A 37 4.12 -23.51 1.72
CA ILE A 37 2.72 -23.47 2.14
C ILE A 37 2.47 -22.55 3.34
N GLU A 38 3.39 -22.48 4.29
CA GLU A 38 3.28 -21.57 5.43
C GLU A 38 3.30 -20.12 4.98
N GLU A 39 4.06 -19.82 3.91
CA GLU A 39 4.11 -18.48 3.35
C GLU A 39 2.84 -18.14 2.58
N ASP A 40 2.28 -19.10 1.85
CA ASP A 40 0.96 -18.93 1.22
C ASP A 40 -0.10 -18.54 2.25
N VAL A 41 -0.13 -19.25 3.39
CA VAL A 41 -1.08 -18.97 4.47
C VAL A 41 -0.81 -17.62 5.12
N ALA A 42 0.46 -17.30 5.41
CA ALA A 42 0.84 -16.04 6.05
C ALA A 42 0.53 -14.84 5.13
N SER A 43 0.98 -14.89 3.88
CA SER A 43 0.75 -13.82 2.90
C SER A 43 -0.74 -13.64 2.60
N ALA A 44 -1.51 -14.73 2.46
CA ALA A 44 -2.96 -14.64 2.29
C ALA A 44 -3.66 -13.99 3.51
N SER A 45 -3.24 -14.30 4.74
CA SER A 45 -3.77 -13.66 5.95
C SER A 45 -3.48 -12.15 5.96
N ILE A 46 -2.24 -11.76 5.66
CA ILE A 46 -1.84 -10.34 5.57
C ILE A 46 -2.65 -9.63 4.49
N SER A 47 -2.80 -10.25 3.32
CA SER A 47 -3.57 -9.73 2.20
C SER A 47 -5.03 -9.50 2.58
N GLN A 48 -5.64 -10.43 3.31
CA GLN A 48 -7.02 -10.31 3.78
C GLN A 48 -7.18 -9.15 4.76
N ASP A 49 -6.28 -8.99 5.73
CA ASP A 49 -6.27 -7.87 6.68
C ASP A 49 -6.17 -6.52 5.92
N MET A 50 -5.26 -6.41 4.94
CA MET A 50 -5.14 -5.23 4.07
C MET A 50 -6.44 -4.91 3.34
N MET A 51 -7.14 -5.92 2.79
CA MET A 51 -8.45 -5.70 2.17
C MET A 51 -9.48 -5.18 3.18
N GLY A 52 -9.46 -5.72 4.41
CA GLY A 52 -10.30 -5.23 5.51
C GLY A 52 -10.00 -3.77 5.87
N HIS A 53 -8.72 -3.37 5.85
CA HIS A 53 -8.31 -1.97 6.05
C HIS A 53 -8.83 -1.05 4.95
N ALA A 54 -8.70 -1.46 3.68
CA ALA A 54 -9.27 -0.73 2.55
C ALA A 54 -10.78 -0.54 2.69
N SER A 55 -11.51 -1.61 3.03
CA SER A 55 -12.96 -1.58 3.24
C SER A 55 -13.37 -0.59 4.34
N MET A 56 -12.65 -0.57 5.47
CA MET A 56 -12.90 0.40 6.55
C MET A 56 -12.72 1.84 6.08
N TYR A 57 -11.65 2.15 5.33
CA TYR A 57 -11.44 3.49 4.79
C TYR A 57 -12.46 3.87 3.71
N TYR A 58 -12.86 2.93 2.85
CA TYR A 58 -13.94 3.16 1.88
C TYR A 58 -15.29 3.40 2.54
N GLY A 59 -15.60 2.72 3.65
CA GLY A 59 -16.80 3.02 4.44
C GLY A 59 -16.81 4.47 4.94
N LEU A 60 -15.70 4.93 5.53
CA LEU A 60 -15.57 6.33 5.96
C LEU A 60 -15.68 7.32 4.78
N LEU A 61 -15.12 6.97 3.62
CA LEU A 61 -15.23 7.79 2.42
C LEU A 61 -16.68 7.84 1.91
N GLY A 62 -17.38 6.71 1.97
CA GLY A 62 -18.80 6.58 1.61
C GLY A 62 -19.70 7.49 2.45
N ASP A 63 -19.48 7.53 3.77
CA ASP A 63 -20.19 8.43 4.68
C ASP A 63 -20.02 9.91 4.33
N ILE A 64 -18.87 10.30 3.76
CA ILE A 64 -18.58 11.68 3.36
C ILE A 64 -19.23 12.02 2.01
N CYS A 65 -19.15 11.11 1.03
CA CYS A 65 -19.58 11.40 -0.34
C CYS A 65 -20.97 10.85 -0.71
N GLY A 66 -21.63 10.14 0.20
CA GLY A 66 -22.94 9.54 -0.03
C GLY A 66 -22.92 8.41 -1.06
N ARG A 67 -21.83 7.64 -1.11
CA ARG A 67 -21.66 6.51 -2.04
C ARG A 67 -21.34 5.21 -1.29
N ASP A 68 -21.69 4.09 -1.89
CA ASP A 68 -21.35 2.78 -1.35
C ASP A 68 -19.83 2.50 -1.42
N ALA A 69 -19.30 1.71 -0.48
CA ALA A 69 -17.89 1.37 -0.43
C ALA A 69 -17.46 0.55 -1.66
N ASP A 70 -18.30 -0.35 -2.15
CA ASP A 70 -18.01 -1.15 -3.34
C ASP A 70 -17.99 -0.26 -4.59
N ASP A 71 -18.91 0.71 -4.69
CA ASP A 71 -18.90 1.69 -5.78
C ASP A 71 -17.61 2.52 -5.81
N LEU A 72 -17.09 2.86 -4.63
CA LEU A 72 -15.83 3.58 -4.48
C LEU A 72 -14.62 2.70 -4.79
N ALA A 73 -14.69 1.41 -4.46
CA ALA A 73 -13.64 0.43 -4.73
C ALA A 73 -13.58 0.03 -6.21
N HIS A 74 -14.73 -0.13 -6.87
CA HIS A 74 -14.82 -0.70 -8.23
C HIS A 74 -15.00 0.35 -9.32
N PHE A 75 -15.91 1.33 -9.19
CA PHE A 75 -16.27 2.19 -10.32
C PHE A 75 -15.41 3.46 -10.50
N ARG A 76 -14.36 3.65 -9.68
CA ARG A 76 -13.43 4.79 -9.87
C ARG A 76 -12.40 4.50 -10.96
N LYS A 77 -12.24 5.46 -11.86
CA LYS A 77 -11.26 5.43 -12.97
C LYS A 77 -9.83 5.56 -12.44
N PRO A 78 -8.80 5.14 -13.22
CA PRO A 78 -7.40 5.29 -12.84
C PRO A 78 -7.03 6.71 -12.39
N ALA A 79 -7.46 7.76 -13.10
CA ALA A 79 -7.17 9.16 -12.75
C ALA A 79 -7.82 9.63 -11.41
N ASP A 80 -8.81 8.90 -10.91
CA ASP A 80 -9.49 9.16 -9.63
C ASP A 80 -8.89 8.36 -8.46
N ARG A 81 -7.90 7.50 -8.73
CA ARG A 81 -7.15 6.76 -7.72
C ARG A 81 -6.05 7.60 -7.13
N ARG A 82 -5.69 7.28 -5.90
CA ARG A 82 -4.67 7.97 -5.13
C ARG A 82 -3.67 7.02 -4.49
N ASN A 83 -3.58 5.76 -4.93
CA ASN A 83 -2.56 4.83 -4.45
C ASN A 83 -1.16 5.31 -4.82
N SER A 84 -0.15 4.87 -4.08
CA SER A 84 1.26 5.00 -4.47
C SER A 84 1.54 4.15 -5.71
N ILE A 85 2.50 4.58 -6.54
CA ILE A 85 3.00 3.77 -7.65
C ILE A 85 3.47 2.40 -7.18
N LEU A 86 4.08 2.30 -5.99
CA LEU A 86 4.59 1.02 -5.47
C LEU A 86 3.50 -0.06 -5.36
N THR A 87 2.26 0.29 -5.02
CA THR A 87 1.21 -0.69 -4.69
C THR A 87 0.49 -1.22 -5.92
N GLU A 88 0.51 -0.51 -7.05
CA GLU A 88 -0.12 -0.96 -8.31
C GLU A 88 0.78 -1.89 -9.13
N LYS A 89 2.09 -1.88 -8.90
CA LYS A 89 3.06 -2.63 -9.72
C LYS A 89 2.79 -4.13 -9.67
N ARG A 90 2.88 -4.74 -10.85
CA ARG A 90 2.77 -6.19 -11.02
C ARG A 90 3.87 -6.93 -10.24
N ASN A 91 3.56 -8.15 -9.79
CA ASN A 91 4.55 -9.00 -9.13
C ASN A 91 5.66 -9.52 -10.06
N GLY A 92 5.46 -9.45 -11.37
CA GLY A 92 6.39 -9.93 -12.38
C GLY A 92 5.70 -10.11 -13.73
N GLU A 93 6.37 -10.81 -14.63
CA GLU A 93 5.82 -11.14 -15.95
C GLU A 93 4.82 -12.30 -15.88
N GLY A 94 3.96 -12.41 -16.88
CA GLY A 94 3.00 -13.50 -17.01
C GLY A 94 1.72 -13.29 -16.18
N GLU A 95 0.75 -14.17 -16.43
CA GLU A 95 -0.59 -14.13 -15.85
C GLU A 95 -0.79 -15.30 -14.88
N TYR A 96 -1.59 -15.08 -13.83
CA TYR A 96 -1.81 -16.04 -12.75
C TYR A 96 -2.25 -17.43 -13.25
N LEU A 97 -3.16 -17.50 -14.22
CA LEU A 97 -3.75 -18.75 -14.72
C LEU A 97 -2.93 -19.46 -15.81
N ASP A 98 -1.84 -18.85 -16.32
CA ASP A 98 -1.09 -19.40 -17.45
C ASP A 98 0.37 -19.70 -17.09
N ALA A 99 1.19 -18.65 -16.96
CA ALA A 99 2.63 -18.79 -16.74
C ALA A 99 3.17 -17.66 -15.85
N PRO A 100 2.78 -17.61 -14.56
CA PRO A 100 3.23 -16.56 -13.66
C PRO A 100 4.74 -16.67 -13.43
N LYS A 101 5.47 -15.61 -13.75
CA LYS A 101 6.90 -15.44 -13.48
C LYS A 101 7.10 -14.32 -12.46
N TYR A 102 6.48 -14.51 -11.30
CA TYR A 102 6.49 -13.52 -10.22
C TYR A 102 7.84 -13.51 -9.49
N ASP A 103 8.22 -12.33 -9.03
CA ASP A 103 9.50 -12.06 -8.39
C ASP A 103 9.29 -12.00 -6.86
N TRP A 104 9.65 -13.10 -6.19
CA TRP A 104 9.50 -13.21 -4.73
C TRP A 104 10.34 -12.16 -3.99
N ALA A 105 11.55 -11.87 -4.45
CA ALA A 105 12.41 -10.87 -3.83
C ALA A 105 11.76 -9.48 -3.90
N TYR A 106 11.19 -9.15 -5.06
CA TYR A 106 10.40 -7.92 -5.21
C TYR A 106 9.20 -7.88 -4.27
N HIS A 107 8.44 -8.99 -4.16
CA HIS A 107 7.30 -9.07 -3.25
C HIS A 107 7.69 -8.81 -1.79
N VAL A 108 8.78 -9.40 -1.32
CA VAL A 108 9.31 -9.20 0.04
C VAL A 108 9.71 -7.73 0.26
N VAL A 109 10.52 -7.16 -0.64
CA VAL A 109 11.02 -5.78 -0.48
C VAL A 109 9.86 -4.78 -0.56
N ARG A 110 8.93 -4.95 -1.50
CA ARG A 110 7.74 -4.11 -1.65
C ARG A 110 6.91 -4.11 -0.36
N ASN A 111 6.63 -5.29 0.17
CA ASN A 111 5.84 -5.41 1.38
C ASN A 111 6.58 -4.88 2.61
N LEU A 112 7.89 -5.06 2.73
CA LEU A 112 8.67 -4.43 3.80
C LEU A 112 8.51 -2.91 3.75
N TYR A 113 8.82 -2.29 2.61
CA TYR A 113 8.74 -0.84 2.46
C TYR A 113 7.34 -0.32 2.76
N TYR A 114 6.31 -0.97 2.21
CA TYR A 114 4.94 -0.56 2.43
C TYR A 114 4.48 -0.72 3.88
N ASN A 115 4.74 -1.85 4.53
CA ASN A 115 4.31 -2.08 5.92
C ASN A 115 5.01 -1.13 6.91
N MET A 116 6.30 -0.86 6.69
CA MET A 116 7.05 0.11 7.48
C MET A 116 6.51 1.55 7.26
N HIS A 117 6.15 1.90 6.02
CA HIS A 117 5.49 3.16 5.69
C HIS A 117 4.11 3.27 6.35
N LYS A 118 3.30 2.21 6.23
CA LYS A 118 1.96 2.15 6.79
C LYS A 118 2.00 2.29 8.29
N LYS A 119 2.97 1.68 8.97
CA LYS A 119 3.15 1.83 10.42
C LYS A 119 3.31 3.29 10.80
N VAL A 120 4.19 4.01 10.12
CA VAL A 120 4.40 5.45 10.37
C VAL A 120 3.11 6.24 10.13
N LYS A 121 2.38 5.95 9.05
CA LYS A 121 1.09 6.60 8.79
C LYS A 121 0.05 6.28 9.87
N LEU A 122 -0.07 5.02 10.31
CA LEU A 122 -0.99 4.65 11.37
C LEU A 122 -0.64 5.32 12.69
N ASP A 123 0.64 5.39 13.05
CA ASP A 123 1.09 6.07 14.26
C ASP A 123 0.76 7.58 14.21
N ALA A 124 0.88 8.22 13.05
CA ALA A 124 0.42 9.59 12.84
C ALA A 124 -1.12 9.73 12.89
N LEU A 125 -1.86 8.81 12.24
CA LEU A 125 -3.32 8.83 12.21
C LEU A 125 -3.95 8.57 13.59
N LYS A 126 -3.30 7.84 14.48
CA LYS A 126 -3.75 7.71 15.89
C LYS A 126 -3.76 9.06 16.62
N GLN A 127 -2.99 10.04 16.14
CA GLN A 127 -2.98 11.42 16.66
C GLN A 127 -3.89 12.36 15.86
N SER A 128 -4.63 11.85 14.87
CA SER A 128 -5.51 12.65 14.00
C SER A 128 -6.52 13.45 14.81
N SER A 129 -6.89 14.64 14.35
CA SER A 129 -8.03 15.40 14.89
C SER A 129 -9.38 14.72 14.59
N CYS A 130 -9.43 13.87 13.55
CA CYS A 130 -10.62 13.16 13.11
C CYS A 130 -10.80 11.83 13.86
N SER A 131 -11.87 11.69 14.66
CA SER A 131 -12.08 10.48 15.47
C SER A 131 -12.19 9.20 14.65
N PRO A 132 -13.01 9.14 13.58
CA PRO A 132 -13.10 7.91 12.78
C PRO A 132 -11.77 7.45 12.19
N LEU A 133 -10.87 8.38 11.81
CA LEU A 133 -9.53 8.02 11.36
C LEU A 133 -8.69 7.39 12.47
N ARG A 134 -8.74 7.95 13.70
CA ARG A 134 -8.04 7.38 14.86
C ARG A 134 -8.53 5.96 15.16
N ASP A 135 -9.84 5.75 15.07
CA ASP A 135 -10.47 4.46 15.40
C ASP A 135 -10.04 3.37 14.40
N VAL A 136 -10.08 3.67 13.09
CA VAL A 136 -9.56 2.75 12.06
C VAL A 136 -8.06 2.53 12.23
N ALA A 137 -7.28 3.58 12.51
CA ALA A 137 -5.83 3.44 12.69
C ALA A 137 -5.45 2.60 13.91
N ALA A 138 -6.21 2.71 15.01
CA ALA A 138 -6.01 1.89 16.20
C ALA A 138 -6.31 0.42 15.89
N LYS A 139 -7.39 0.12 15.15
CA LYS A 139 -7.73 -1.23 14.74
C LYS A 139 -6.68 -1.83 13.80
N ALA A 140 -6.35 -1.11 12.73
CA ALA A 140 -5.38 -1.56 11.73
C ALA A 140 -3.98 -1.80 12.32
N ALA A 141 -3.60 -1.04 13.35
CA ALA A 141 -2.30 -1.20 13.99
C ALA A 141 -2.16 -2.49 14.80
N MET A 142 -3.26 -3.12 15.23
CA MET A 142 -3.20 -4.40 15.95
C MET A 142 -2.71 -5.53 15.03
N GLU A 143 -3.15 -5.51 13.78
CA GLU A 143 -2.80 -6.51 12.76
C GLU A 143 -1.41 -6.22 12.16
N LEU A 144 -1.10 -4.93 11.93
CA LEU A 144 0.13 -4.51 11.28
C LEU A 144 1.42 -4.94 12.01
N TYR A 145 1.38 -5.12 13.33
CA TYR A 145 2.53 -5.63 14.09
C TYR A 145 3.04 -6.97 13.54
N TYR A 146 2.13 -7.88 13.20
CA TYR A 146 2.47 -9.19 12.65
C TYR A 146 2.96 -9.08 11.21
N HIS A 147 2.39 -8.16 10.42
CA HIS A 147 2.80 -7.93 9.04
C HIS A 147 4.25 -7.39 9.00
N GLU A 148 4.58 -6.43 9.87
CA GLU A 148 5.94 -5.90 10.02
C GLU A 148 6.93 -7.01 10.39
N LEU A 149 6.59 -7.79 11.42
CA LEU A 149 7.45 -8.88 11.89
C LEU A 149 7.73 -9.88 10.76
N HIS A 150 6.70 -10.26 10.01
CA HIS A 150 6.78 -11.20 8.90
C HIS A 150 7.72 -10.71 7.80
N TRP A 151 7.44 -9.55 7.20
CA TRP A 151 8.21 -9.04 6.07
C TRP A 151 9.62 -8.60 6.46
N ARG A 152 9.81 -8.09 7.68
CA ARG A 152 11.15 -7.81 8.20
C ARG A 152 11.98 -9.08 8.32
N THR A 153 11.39 -10.17 8.79
CA THR A 153 12.08 -11.45 8.96
C THR A 153 12.53 -11.97 7.60
N TRP A 154 11.63 -12.05 6.62
CA TRP A 154 11.97 -12.43 5.24
C TRP A 154 13.08 -11.59 4.64
N PHE A 155 13.00 -10.28 4.79
CA PHE A 155 14.00 -9.37 4.25
C PHE A 155 15.38 -9.63 4.86
N ILE A 156 15.49 -9.71 6.19
CA ILE A 156 16.77 -9.91 6.88
C ILE A 156 17.36 -11.28 6.54
N GLU A 157 16.55 -12.33 6.56
CA GLU A 157 17.00 -13.69 6.25
C GLU A 157 17.49 -13.80 4.80
N LEU A 158 16.73 -13.29 3.82
CA LEU A 158 17.14 -13.34 2.41
C LEU A 158 18.36 -12.47 2.10
N MET A 159 18.47 -11.29 2.72
CA MET A 159 19.64 -10.42 2.56
C MET A 159 20.93 -11.01 3.13
N ASN A 160 20.82 -11.87 4.16
CA ASN A 160 21.94 -12.52 4.84
C ASN A 160 22.12 -14.00 4.45
N SER A 161 21.40 -14.46 3.43
CA SER A 161 21.47 -15.84 2.94
C SER A 161 22.69 -16.03 2.02
N ASN A 162 22.50 -16.68 0.87
CA ASN A 162 23.55 -16.88 -0.15
C ASN A 162 23.62 -15.73 -1.16
N ASP A 163 24.67 -15.74 -1.99
CA ASP A 163 24.94 -14.69 -2.97
C ASP A 163 23.81 -14.52 -4.01
N ASP A 164 23.11 -15.60 -4.41
CA ASP A 164 21.99 -15.53 -5.36
C ASP A 164 20.79 -14.83 -4.74
N ALA A 165 20.40 -15.22 -3.52
CA ALA A 165 19.32 -14.57 -2.78
C ALA A 165 19.61 -13.08 -2.56
N LYS A 166 20.82 -12.75 -2.13
CA LYS A 166 21.27 -11.37 -1.94
C LYS A 166 21.26 -10.57 -3.24
N ALA A 167 21.70 -11.14 -4.36
CA ALA A 167 21.66 -10.48 -5.66
C ALA A 167 20.22 -10.16 -6.10
N ARG A 168 19.28 -11.11 -5.94
CA ARG A 168 17.87 -10.90 -6.26
C ARG A 168 17.22 -9.84 -5.37
N MET A 169 17.49 -9.88 -4.06
CA MET A 169 17.00 -8.86 -3.12
C MET A 169 17.57 -7.47 -3.40
N THR A 170 18.83 -7.39 -3.82
CA THR A 170 19.45 -6.11 -4.23
C THR A 170 18.79 -5.55 -5.49
N ALA A 171 18.53 -6.40 -6.49
CA ALA A 171 17.78 -5.98 -7.69
C ALA A 171 16.34 -5.56 -7.36
N ALA A 172 15.69 -6.24 -6.41
CA ALA A 172 14.38 -5.86 -5.91
C ALA A 172 14.39 -4.50 -5.19
N LEU A 173 15.43 -4.21 -4.39
CA LEU A 173 15.63 -2.89 -3.77
C LEU A 173 15.76 -1.79 -4.82
N GLU A 174 16.50 -2.02 -5.91
CA GLU A 174 16.61 -1.05 -7.00
C GLU A 174 15.25 -0.76 -7.65
N LYS A 175 14.44 -1.79 -7.92
CA LYS A 175 13.07 -1.63 -8.45
C LYS A 175 12.21 -0.82 -7.51
N VAL A 176 12.12 -1.21 -6.23
CA VAL A 176 11.30 -0.53 -5.22
C VAL A 176 11.75 0.91 -5.00
N ASN A 177 13.06 1.19 -5.03
CA ASN A 177 13.59 2.55 -4.96
C ASN A 177 13.23 3.40 -6.19
N GLY A 178 12.83 2.80 -7.32
CA GLY A 178 12.29 3.53 -8.46
C GLY A 178 10.80 3.86 -8.36
N GLU A 179 10.10 3.30 -7.37
CA GLU A 179 8.63 3.21 -7.34
C GLU A 179 8.00 3.75 -6.03
N CYS A 180 8.80 4.05 -5.00
CA CYS A 180 8.32 4.35 -3.65
C CYS A 180 8.44 5.82 -3.19
N ALA A 181 8.92 6.73 -4.04
CA ALA A 181 9.12 8.15 -3.69
C ALA A 181 7.82 8.87 -3.30
N ASP A 182 6.68 8.42 -3.82
CA ASP A 182 5.36 9.01 -3.56
C ASP A 182 4.62 8.42 -2.35
N LEU A 183 5.21 7.45 -1.63
CA LEU A 183 4.56 6.78 -0.49
C LEU A 183 4.03 7.80 0.54
N PHE A 184 4.87 8.75 0.95
CA PHE A 184 4.54 9.78 1.94
C PHE A 184 3.93 11.06 1.36
N HIS A 185 3.81 11.17 0.04
CA HIS A 185 3.24 12.35 -0.59
C HIS A 185 1.73 12.43 -0.26
N LEU A 186 1.24 13.59 0.17
CA LEU A 186 -0.15 13.81 0.61
C LEU A 186 -1.04 14.43 -0.48
N GLY A 187 -0.52 14.52 -1.70
CA GLY A 187 -1.28 14.93 -2.87
C GLY A 187 -1.51 16.43 -2.94
N LYS A 188 -2.55 16.84 -3.67
CA LYS A 188 -2.86 18.26 -3.91
C LYS A 188 -3.23 19.05 -2.65
N TYR A 189 -3.68 18.37 -1.60
CA TYR A 189 -4.19 18.98 -0.36
C TYR A 189 -3.26 18.78 0.83
N ALA A 190 -1.96 18.57 0.60
CA ALA A 190 -0.99 18.28 1.66
C ALA A 190 -0.99 19.33 2.80
N GLU A 191 -0.94 20.61 2.46
CA GLU A 191 -0.95 21.70 3.44
C GLU A 191 -2.26 21.75 4.23
N ASP A 192 -3.41 21.58 3.56
CA ASP A 192 -4.71 21.62 4.21
C ASP A 192 -4.95 20.40 5.12
N ILE A 193 -4.62 19.20 4.64
CA ILE A 193 -4.73 17.94 5.38
C ILE A 193 -3.93 18.01 6.69
N THR A 194 -2.71 18.54 6.62
CA THR A 194 -1.81 18.68 7.77
C THR A 194 -2.24 19.82 8.70
N ALA A 195 -2.67 20.97 8.15
CA ALA A 195 -3.20 22.09 8.94
C ALA A 195 -4.47 21.72 9.72
N LYS A 196 -5.30 20.82 9.19
CA LYS A 196 -6.46 20.25 9.90
C LYS A 196 -6.07 19.23 10.97
N GLY A 197 -4.81 18.83 11.02
CA GLY A 197 -4.30 17.81 11.94
C GLY A 197 -4.85 16.42 11.61
N TYR A 198 -5.21 16.13 10.36
CA TYR A 198 -5.70 14.79 10.00
C TYR A 198 -4.60 13.74 10.01
N ILE A 199 -3.38 14.12 9.62
CA ILE A 199 -2.17 13.29 9.69
C ILE A 199 -0.95 14.23 9.83
N ALA A 200 0.18 13.69 10.28
CA ALA A 200 1.43 14.43 10.42
C ALA A 200 1.98 14.90 9.06
N PRO A 201 2.82 15.95 9.02
CA PRO A 201 3.50 16.40 7.81
C PRO A 201 4.41 15.33 7.18
N GLU A 202 4.57 15.38 5.85
CA GLU A 202 5.36 14.40 5.08
C GLU A 202 6.80 14.27 5.59
N ALA A 203 7.45 15.39 5.90
CA ALA A 203 8.84 15.41 6.36
C ALA A 203 9.02 14.63 7.68
N GLU A 204 8.10 14.82 8.64
CA GLU A 204 8.15 14.12 9.93
C GLU A 204 7.95 12.61 9.77
N MET A 205 7.03 12.22 8.87
CA MET A 205 6.78 10.81 8.56
C MET A 205 7.98 10.19 7.82
N LYS A 206 8.56 10.88 6.83
CA LYS A 206 9.78 10.42 6.13
C LYS A 206 10.96 10.25 7.08
N ASP A 207 11.15 11.16 8.03
CA ASP A 207 12.19 11.05 9.05
C ASP A 207 11.97 9.86 9.98
N SER A 208 10.73 9.63 10.40
CA SER A 208 10.36 8.48 11.22
C SER A 208 10.58 7.17 10.48
N PHE A 209 10.17 7.10 9.22
CA PHE A 209 10.37 5.95 8.34
C PHE A 209 11.85 5.65 8.13
N ARG A 210 12.66 6.67 7.81
CA ARG A 210 14.10 6.52 7.64
C ARG A 210 14.76 5.91 8.88
N LYS A 211 14.45 6.43 10.07
CA LYS A 211 14.98 5.89 11.33
C LYS A 211 14.62 4.43 11.56
N GLU A 212 13.38 4.03 11.27
CA GLU A 212 12.96 2.63 11.45
C GLU A 212 13.59 1.71 10.39
N MET A 213 13.66 2.15 9.13
CA MET A 213 14.29 1.40 8.06
C MET A 213 15.80 1.23 8.27
N GLU A 214 16.49 2.26 8.76
CA GLU A 214 17.93 2.17 9.10
C GLU A 214 18.20 1.09 10.16
N LYS A 215 17.30 0.87 11.12
CA LYS A 215 17.41 -0.23 12.09
C LYS A 215 17.26 -1.60 11.43
N VAL A 216 16.37 -1.74 10.46
CA VAL A 216 16.19 -2.99 9.70
C VAL A 216 17.43 -3.26 8.85
N PHE A 217 17.87 -2.27 8.08
CA PHE A 217 19.02 -2.41 7.19
C PHE A 217 20.34 -2.59 7.94
N GLY A 218 20.47 -2.05 9.15
CA GLY A 218 21.62 -2.27 10.03
C GLY A 218 21.85 -3.73 10.46
N GLN A 219 20.87 -4.61 10.21
CA GLN A 219 21.00 -6.07 10.39
C GLN A 219 21.39 -6.79 9.09
N THR A 220 21.72 -6.05 8.03
CA THR A 220 22.10 -6.57 6.72
C THR A 220 23.37 -5.87 6.22
N ALA A 221 23.95 -6.38 5.13
CA ALA A 221 25.07 -5.71 4.46
C ALA A 221 24.66 -4.58 3.50
N SER A 222 23.35 -4.32 3.33
CA SER A 222 22.85 -3.27 2.43
C SER A 222 22.64 -1.95 3.15
N VAL A 223 22.72 -0.87 2.39
CA VAL A 223 22.46 0.49 2.88
C VAL A 223 21.04 0.89 2.49
N PHE A 224 20.29 1.40 3.47
CA PHE A 224 18.96 1.92 3.23
C PHE A 224 19.02 3.13 2.29
N SER A 225 18.12 3.15 1.32
CA SER A 225 17.89 4.32 0.46
C SER A 225 16.39 4.54 0.32
N PHE A 226 16.02 5.82 0.22
CA PHE A 226 14.67 6.26 -0.09
C PHE A 226 14.77 7.42 -1.08
N PRO A 227 14.18 7.30 -2.28
CA PRO A 227 14.28 8.31 -3.33
C PRO A 227 13.53 9.59 -2.97
N ASP A 228 14.04 10.74 -3.42
CA ASP A 228 13.33 12.02 -3.30
C ASP A 228 12.27 12.23 -4.38
N ALA A 229 12.44 11.57 -5.54
CA ALA A 229 11.57 11.72 -6.68
C ALA A 229 11.53 10.43 -7.51
N GLN A 230 10.45 10.29 -8.27
CA GLN A 230 10.27 9.25 -9.29
C GLN A 230 9.49 9.83 -10.47
N LYS A 231 9.29 9.04 -11.52
CA LYS A 231 8.68 9.51 -12.77
C LYS A 231 7.20 9.88 -12.61
N GLU A 232 6.40 8.98 -12.06
CA GLU A 232 4.95 9.15 -11.89
C GLU A 232 4.61 9.34 -10.41
N ASN A 233 3.48 9.96 -10.10
CA ASN A 233 3.04 10.17 -8.71
C ASN A 233 1.55 9.87 -8.61
N GLY A 234 1.22 8.73 -8.01
CA GLY A 234 -0.16 8.26 -7.92
C GLY A 234 -1.01 9.10 -6.96
N ARG A 235 -0.38 9.77 -5.98
CA ARG A 235 -1.06 10.74 -5.10
C ARG A 235 -1.58 11.96 -5.85
N LEU A 236 -1.02 12.24 -7.03
CA LEU A 236 -1.45 13.31 -7.94
C LEU A 236 -2.29 12.78 -9.12
N GLY A 237 -2.64 11.50 -9.12
CA GLY A 237 -3.42 10.83 -10.17
C GLY A 237 -2.61 10.44 -11.40
N GLY A 238 -1.27 10.55 -11.35
CA GLY A 238 -0.38 10.03 -12.39
C GLY A 238 -0.03 8.58 -12.09
N HIS A 239 -0.53 7.65 -12.90
CA HIS A 239 -0.41 6.21 -12.69
C HIS A 239 0.18 5.50 -13.90
N THR A 240 0.65 4.27 -13.68
CA THR A 240 1.16 3.42 -14.74
C THR A 240 0.04 2.58 -15.37
N ARG A 241 0.36 1.93 -16.49
CA ARG A 241 -0.55 0.97 -17.13
C ARG A 241 -0.92 -0.20 -16.21
N ASP A 242 -0.04 -0.55 -15.27
CA ASP A 242 -0.29 -1.64 -14.31
C ASP A 242 -1.55 -1.39 -13.47
N LEU A 243 -1.88 -0.13 -13.15
CA LEU A 243 -3.11 0.21 -12.45
C LEU A 243 -4.34 -0.03 -13.34
N GLU A 244 -4.28 0.39 -14.61
CA GLU A 244 -5.39 0.21 -15.54
C GLU A 244 -5.72 -1.26 -15.71
N ASP A 245 -4.69 -2.09 -15.93
CA ASP A 245 -4.84 -3.54 -16.09
C ASP A 245 -5.36 -4.19 -14.79
N ALA A 246 -4.89 -3.75 -13.61
CA ALA A 246 -5.41 -4.22 -12.32
C ALA A 246 -6.89 -3.91 -12.15
N LEU A 247 -7.30 -2.66 -12.39
CA LEU A 247 -8.69 -2.26 -12.24
C LEU A 247 -9.61 -2.96 -13.24
N GLU A 248 -9.15 -3.20 -14.48
CA GLU A 248 -9.90 -3.97 -15.45
C GLU A 248 -10.18 -5.39 -14.94
N LEU A 249 -9.17 -6.08 -14.40
CA LEU A 249 -9.33 -7.42 -13.85
C LEU A 249 -10.22 -7.44 -12.58
N MET A 250 -9.95 -6.53 -11.63
CA MET A 250 -10.71 -6.45 -10.38
C MET A 250 -12.19 -6.11 -10.60
N ASN A 251 -12.50 -5.41 -11.68
CA ASN A 251 -13.85 -4.96 -11.99
C ASN A 251 -14.57 -5.84 -13.01
N GLU A 252 -13.93 -6.88 -13.56
CA GLU A 252 -14.52 -7.68 -14.64
C GLU A 252 -15.94 -8.18 -14.27
N VAL A 253 -16.07 -8.79 -13.09
CA VAL A 253 -17.35 -9.32 -12.61
C VAL A 253 -18.32 -8.20 -12.23
N TYR A 254 -17.88 -7.22 -11.42
CA TYR A 254 -18.72 -6.11 -10.98
C TYR A 254 -19.25 -5.26 -12.14
N GLY A 255 -18.43 -5.03 -13.15
CA GLY A 255 -18.79 -4.30 -14.37
C GLY A 255 -19.70 -5.09 -15.30
N SER A 256 -19.66 -6.43 -15.25
CA SER A 256 -20.51 -7.27 -16.11
C SER A 256 -21.99 -7.25 -15.71
N VAL A 257 -22.30 -7.11 -14.41
CA VAL A 257 -23.67 -7.04 -13.89
C VAL A 257 -23.79 -5.96 -12.79
N PRO A 258 -23.81 -4.67 -13.13
CA PRO A 258 -23.74 -3.58 -12.14
C PRO A 258 -24.90 -3.53 -11.13
N GLU A 259 -26.06 -4.09 -11.49
CA GLU A 259 -27.27 -4.12 -10.64
C GLU A 259 -27.31 -5.34 -9.70
N ALA A 260 -26.32 -6.23 -9.77
CA ALA A 260 -26.25 -7.41 -8.91
C ALA A 260 -25.94 -7.05 -7.46
N LYS A 261 -26.44 -7.88 -6.53
CA LYS A 261 -26.09 -7.82 -5.10
C LYS A 261 -25.33 -9.09 -4.75
N TRP A 262 -24.14 -8.92 -4.18
CA TRP A 262 -23.21 -9.99 -3.81
C TRP A 262 -23.14 -10.17 -2.30
#